data_AF-A0A842ZY35-F1
#
_entry.id   AF-A0A842ZY35-F1
#
_cell.length_a   1.000
_cell.length_b   1.000
_cell.length_c   1.000
_cell.angle_alpha   90.00
_cell.angle_beta   90.00
_cell.angle_gamma   90.00
#
_symmetry.space_group_name_H-M   'P 1'
#
loop_
_entity.id
_entity.type
_entity.pdbx_description
1 polymer ?
#
loop_
_entity_poly.entity_id
_entity_poly.type
_entity_poly.pdbx_seq_one_letter_code
_entity_poly.pdbx_strand_id
1 'polypeptide(L)'
;MGRIKIHKQNTKAQIHSVQSKSLFIWLVNQTQHRFGVASEEAKLIAEKAEYLMSHQWKLLTGNRFFYPLSVGKENHLKRARSEHKQQNTCLTAFAYEDLEIHLNLGLKAMQNSRIFRLIEESYAQNTLPSARDLCLLTHTTAKSIRERLIPLWNQGIRLPVQGMARKYRNFHQFRSTYVLEHYFSGTSIHELQSFLSFSDALWHRWQRDFLQVLGYLQQSEQPGHISSLTGIPLETISEYSNLLQQVQGLSSFESFSTAYQECAVASSFASETTDPDTQFIDDLELNHNFSKAKSRMYLKMLSEFREQFMQSERNPETVLYYAVASDESAGKSLDECRLLPVQLSWWSEEDQKINNLNSTEQLKWLKIVRFTTEARHQGACLNQADLAYLLAIHAGVIQQMTKTHDDVLLPTRGNVADMGPGLTHVEQIVELYLQGYTETESVRRTGHTYASIENYIMMFSRVVSLLERKMPIPLIRQTIGCSMKLVEKHAALYHKYNTPDYQFMLMQVKRIFESHHVKKNETQAFKRRSIWPVQKKE
;
A
#
# COMPACT_ATOMS: atom_id res chain seq x y z
N MET A 1 -5.39 24.87 18.64
CA MET A 1 -6.39 24.09 17.88
C MET A 1 -6.00 23.79 16.41
N GLY A 2 -5.12 24.56 15.74
CA GLY A 2 -4.77 24.33 14.32
C GLY A 2 -3.92 23.08 14.00
N ARG A 3 -2.95 22.71 14.85
CA ARG A 3 -2.02 21.59 14.56
C ARG A 3 -2.70 20.21 14.48
N ILE A 4 -3.69 19.95 15.33
CA ILE A 4 -4.44 18.67 15.34
C ILE A 4 -5.29 18.54 14.06
N LYS A 5 -5.92 19.64 13.63
CA LYS A 5 -6.74 19.68 12.41
C LYS A 5 -5.88 19.44 11.16
N ILE A 6 -4.71 20.08 11.08
CA ILE A 6 -3.75 19.91 9.98
C ILE A 6 -3.22 18.46 9.95
N HIS A 7 -2.86 17.90 11.11
CA HIS A 7 -2.41 16.51 11.19
C HIS A 7 -3.49 15.53 10.68
N LYS A 8 -4.74 15.68 11.13
CA LYS A 8 -5.87 14.84 10.67
C LYS A 8 -6.13 14.99 9.17
N GLN A 9 -6.00 16.21 8.63
CA GLN A 9 -6.16 16.47 7.19
C GLN A 9 -5.04 15.82 6.36
N ASN A 10 -3.79 15.90 6.83
CA ASN A 10 -2.65 15.25 6.18
C ASN A 10 -2.79 13.72 6.18
N THR A 11 -3.21 13.13 7.30
CA THR A 11 -3.48 11.69 7.40
C THR A 11 -4.58 11.27 6.43
N LYS A 12 -5.67 12.03 6.32
CA LYS A 12 -6.73 11.78 5.33
C LYS A 12 -6.21 11.81 3.90
N ALA A 13 -5.41 12.81 3.54
CA ALA A 13 -4.83 12.92 2.20
C ALA A 13 -3.87 11.76 1.88
N GLN A 14 -3.06 11.33 2.85
CA GLN A 14 -2.17 10.18 2.71
C GLN A 14 -2.96 8.88 2.53
N ILE A 15 -4.01 8.67 3.34
CA ILE A 15 -4.88 7.51 3.25
C ILE A 15 -5.59 7.48 1.90
N HIS A 16 -6.19 8.59 1.46
CA HIS A 16 -6.83 8.69 0.14
C HIS A 16 -5.85 8.36 -0.98
N SER A 17 -4.61 8.88 -0.90
CA SER A 17 -3.57 8.55 -1.88
C SER A 17 -3.38 7.05 -1.99
N VAL A 18 -3.28 6.33 -0.88
CA VAL A 18 -3.08 4.87 -0.90
C VAL A 18 -4.35 4.14 -1.35
N GLN A 19 -5.53 4.58 -0.92
CA GLN A 19 -6.82 3.97 -1.29
C GLN A 19 -7.00 3.94 -2.81
N SER A 20 -6.75 5.06 -3.49
CA SER A 20 -6.82 5.18 -4.97
C SER A 20 -5.96 4.14 -5.72
N LYS A 21 -5.01 3.50 -5.05
CA LYS A 21 -4.05 2.53 -5.61
C LYS A 21 -4.21 1.12 -5.07
N SER A 22 -5.36 0.77 -4.49
CA SER A 22 -5.61 -0.58 -4.00
C SER A 22 -6.34 -1.45 -5.02
N LEU A 23 -6.07 -2.76 -5.00
CA LEU A 23 -6.82 -3.75 -5.78
C LEU A 23 -8.33 -3.67 -5.47
N PHE A 24 -8.66 -3.48 -4.19
CA PHE A 24 -10.04 -3.32 -3.75
C PHE A 24 -10.73 -2.13 -4.45
N ILE A 25 -10.12 -0.94 -4.44
CA ILE A 25 -10.70 0.24 -5.12
C ILE A 25 -10.75 0.03 -6.64
N TRP A 26 -9.78 -0.65 -7.23
CA TRP A 26 -9.86 -1.04 -8.63
C TRP A 26 -11.09 -1.93 -8.89
N LEU A 27 -11.33 -2.96 -8.07
CA LEU A 27 -12.52 -3.82 -8.15
C LEU A 27 -13.81 -3.00 -7.98
N VAL A 28 -13.88 -2.12 -6.97
CA VAL A 28 -15.04 -1.23 -6.76
C VAL A 28 -15.33 -0.39 -8.00
N ASN A 29 -14.29 0.22 -8.59
CA ASN A 29 -14.43 1.03 -9.80
C ASN A 29 -14.87 0.18 -11.00
N GLN A 30 -14.34 -1.03 -11.18
CA GLN A 30 -14.80 -1.94 -12.22
C GLN A 30 -16.28 -2.31 -12.02
N THR A 31 -16.67 -2.69 -10.80
CA THR A 31 -18.05 -3.04 -10.46
C THR A 31 -19.01 -1.88 -10.69
N GLN A 32 -18.64 -0.67 -10.29
CA GLN A 32 -19.48 0.51 -10.46
C GLN A 32 -19.63 0.88 -11.93
N HIS A 33 -18.52 1.04 -12.66
CA HIS A 33 -18.53 1.59 -14.02
C HIS A 33 -18.90 0.58 -15.10
N ARG A 34 -18.38 -0.67 -15.00
CA ARG A 34 -18.62 -1.70 -16.02
C ARG A 34 -19.94 -2.43 -15.81
N PHE A 35 -20.40 -2.52 -14.56
CA PHE A 35 -21.59 -3.27 -14.19
C PHE A 35 -22.74 -2.39 -13.68
N GLY A 36 -22.59 -1.07 -13.61
CA GLY A 36 -23.68 -0.14 -13.32
C GLY A 36 -24.28 -0.33 -11.92
N VAL A 37 -23.42 -0.53 -10.92
CA VAL A 37 -23.79 -0.79 -9.53
C VAL A 37 -23.58 0.46 -8.69
N ALA A 38 -24.43 0.72 -7.69
CA ALA A 38 -24.25 1.83 -6.76
C ALA A 38 -22.95 1.67 -5.94
N SER A 39 -22.36 2.78 -5.49
CA SER A 39 -21.04 2.78 -4.80
C SER A 39 -20.96 1.79 -3.62
N GLU A 40 -21.95 1.80 -2.72
CA GLU A 40 -21.90 0.91 -1.54
C GLU A 40 -22.10 -0.55 -1.90
N GLU A 41 -22.97 -0.85 -2.85
CA GLU A 41 -23.16 -2.22 -3.35
C GLU A 41 -21.92 -2.70 -4.12
N ALA A 42 -21.24 -1.82 -4.87
CA ALA A 42 -20.00 -2.13 -5.56
C ALA A 42 -18.88 -2.51 -4.59
N LYS A 43 -18.81 -1.90 -3.39
CA LYS A 43 -17.91 -2.30 -2.32
C LYS A 43 -18.20 -3.70 -1.82
N LEU A 44 -19.48 -4.01 -1.54
CA LEU A 44 -19.87 -5.35 -1.08
C LEU A 44 -19.50 -6.43 -2.11
N ILE A 45 -19.78 -6.19 -3.39
CA ILE A 45 -19.42 -7.11 -4.48
C ILE A 45 -17.89 -7.22 -4.62
N ALA A 46 -17.15 -6.12 -4.48
CA ALA A 46 -15.68 -6.12 -4.52
C ALA A 46 -15.08 -6.93 -3.37
N GLU A 47 -15.64 -6.86 -2.15
CA GLU A 47 -15.23 -7.70 -1.01
C GLU A 47 -15.39 -9.19 -1.33
N LYS A 48 -16.53 -9.57 -1.92
CA LYS A 48 -16.81 -10.95 -2.33
C LYS A 48 -15.88 -11.42 -3.44
N ALA A 49 -15.58 -10.56 -4.41
CA ALA A 49 -14.62 -10.84 -5.46
C ALA A 49 -13.20 -11.03 -4.92
N GLU A 50 -12.75 -10.16 -4.01
CA GLU A 50 -11.45 -10.31 -3.35
C GLU A 50 -11.39 -11.60 -2.51
N TYR A 51 -12.49 -11.97 -1.85
CA TYR A 51 -12.61 -13.23 -1.11
C TYR A 51 -12.49 -14.46 -2.03
N LEU A 52 -13.26 -14.51 -3.14
CA LEU A 52 -13.17 -15.58 -4.15
C LEU A 52 -11.71 -15.74 -4.64
N MET A 53 -11.08 -14.62 -5.01
CA MET A 53 -9.71 -14.63 -5.52
C MET A 53 -8.69 -15.09 -4.48
N SER A 54 -8.78 -14.61 -3.24
CA SER A 54 -7.79 -14.90 -2.19
C SER A 54 -7.97 -16.25 -1.54
N HIS A 55 -9.20 -16.63 -1.18
CA HIS A 55 -9.46 -17.79 -0.34
C HIS A 55 -9.81 -19.02 -1.17
N GLN A 56 -10.72 -18.88 -2.13
CA GLN A 56 -11.26 -20.03 -2.87
C GLN A 56 -10.37 -20.41 -4.06
N TRP A 57 -9.96 -19.43 -4.88
CA TRP A 57 -8.98 -19.64 -5.95
C TRP A 57 -7.56 -19.83 -5.42
N LYS A 58 -7.34 -19.59 -4.12
CA LYS A 58 -6.02 -19.65 -3.46
C LYS A 58 -4.97 -18.85 -4.20
N LEU A 59 -5.38 -17.77 -4.88
CA LEU A 59 -4.41 -16.89 -5.51
C LEU A 59 -3.59 -16.25 -4.40
N LEU A 60 -2.29 -16.16 -4.63
CA LEU A 60 -1.50 -15.10 -4.04
C LEU A 60 -2.09 -13.79 -4.59
N THR A 61 -3.13 -13.28 -3.93
CA THR A 61 -3.62 -11.93 -4.16
C THR A 61 -2.50 -10.95 -3.88
N GLY A 62 -2.59 -9.74 -4.43
CA GLY A 62 -1.44 -8.84 -4.46
C GLY A 62 -0.78 -8.61 -3.11
N ASN A 63 -1.56 -8.55 -2.04
CA ASN A 63 -1.07 -8.35 -0.68
C ASN A 63 -0.53 -9.59 0.06
N ARG A 64 -0.64 -10.80 -0.50
CA ARG A 64 -0.26 -12.06 0.19
C ARG A 64 1.11 -12.56 -0.22
N PHE A 65 1.89 -13.10 0.71
CA PHE A 65 3.24 -13.64 0.45
C PHE A 65 3.45 -14.91 1.27
N PHE A 66 4.41 -15.74 0.88
CA PHE A 66 4.84 -16.91 1.65
C PHE A 66 6.00 -16.55 2.57
N TYR A 67 5.97 -17.09 3.79
CA TYR A 67 7.05 -16.97 4.76
C TYR A 67 7.23 -18.28 5.54
N PRO A 68 8.47 -18.75 5.75
CA PRO A 68 8.72 -19.98 6.49
C PRO A 68 8.52 -19.79 8.00
N LEU A 69 7.55 -20.50 8.55
CA LEU A 69 7.22 -20.51 9.98
C LEU A 69 7.30 -21.89 10.61
N SER A 70 7.52 -21.92 11.92
CA SER A 70 7.55 -23.15 12.72
C SER A 70 6.18 -23.84 12.74
N VAL A 71 6.15 -25.13 12.41
CA VAL A 71 4.95 -25.97 12.42
C VAL A 71 4.49 -26.26 13.85
N GLY A 72 3.17 -26.30 14.04
CA GLY A 72 2.48 -26.79 15.23
C GLY A 72 1.85 -25.68 16.08
N LYS A 73 0.54 -25.76 16.30
CA LYS A 73 -0.22 -24.87 17.21
C LYS A 73 0.27 -24.88 18.66
N GLU A 74 0.88 -25.98 19.10
CA GLU A 74 1.41 -26.17 20.47
C GLU A 74 2.91 -25.86 20.60
N ASN A 75 3.54 -25.35 19.53
CA ASN A 75 4.97 -25.14 19.47
C ASN A 75 5.40 -23.85 20.21
N HIS A 76 5.03 -23.76 21.49
CA HIS A 76 5.35 -22.65 22.39
C HIS A 76 6.72 -22.80 23.07
N LEU A 77 7.47 -23.86 22.77
CA LEU A 77 8.76 -24.15 23.39
C LEU A 77 9.86 -23.27 22.76
N LYS A 78 10.76 -22.77 23.60
CA LYS A 78 11.96 -22.07 23.15
C LYS A 78 12.99 -23.11 22.73
N ARG A 79 13.07 -23.42 21.43
CA ARG A 79 14.16 -24.21 20.84
C ARG A 79 14.81 -23.41 19.70
N ALA A 80 15.98 -23.86 19.24
CA ALA A 80 16.63 -23.20 18.11
C ALA A 80 15.78 -23.34 16.84
N ARG A 81 15.82 -22.33 15.94
CA ARG A 81 15.02 -22.35 14.69
C ARG A 81 15.32 -23.58 13.83
N SER A 82 16.57 -24.05 13.82
CA SER A 82 17.03 -25.25 13.13
C SER A 82 16.39 -26.56 13.64
N GLU A 83 15.88 -26.56 14.86
CA GLU A 83 15.24 -27.74 15.49
C GLU A 83 13.73 -27.80 15.20
N HIS A 84 13.17 -26.78 14.56
CA HIS A 84 11.75 -26.73 14.22
C HIS A 84 11.54 -27.02 12.75
N LYS A 85 10.67 -27.99 12.45
CA LYS A 85 10.13 -28.17 11.10
C LYS A 85 9.48 -26.85 10.67
N GLN A 86 9.96 -26.29 9.57
CA GLN A 86 9.38 -25.09 8.96
C GLN A 86 8.39 -25.49 7.88
N GLN A 87 7.36 -24.69 7.68
CA GLN A 87 6.51 -24.74 6.49
C GLN A 87 6.27 -23.33 5.95
N ASN A 88 6.07 -23.23 4.64
CA ASN A 88 5.72 -21.97 4.00
C ASN A 88 4.27 -21.64 4.30
N THR A 89 4.06 -20.60 5.08
CA THR A 89 2.75 -20.09 5.46
C THR A 89 2.39 -18.90 4.57
N CYS A 90 1.18 -18.88 4.02
CA CYS A 90 0.69 -17.77 3.22
C CYS A 90 0.10 -16.68 4.14
N LEU A 91 0.69 -15.49 4.14
CA LEU A 91 0.38 -14.38 5.05
C LEU A 91 -0.01 -13.12 4.27
N THR A 92 -0.80 -12.25 4.89
CA THR A 92 -1.27 -10.99 4.30
C THR A 92 -0.51 -9.80 4.88
N ALA A 93 0.35 -9.19 4.04
CA ALA A 93 1.21 -8.08 4.41
C ALA A 93 0.42 -6.82 4.85
N PHE A 94 -0.61 -6.48 4.09
CA PHE A 94 -1.49 -5.34 4.30
C PHE A 94 -2.90 -5.64 3.76
N ALA A 95 -3.94 -5.02 4.31
CA ALA A 95 -5.30 -5.13 3.80
C ALA A 95 -5.92 -3.74 3.62
N TYR A 96 -6.91 -3.61 2.74
CA TYR A 96 -7.61 -2.34 2.54
C TYR A 96 -8.19 -1.79 3.86
N GLU A 97 -8.72 -2.68 4.70
CA GLU A 97 -9.24 -2.38 6.04
C GLU A 97 -8.20 -1.71 6.98
N ASP A 98 -6.89 -1.92 6.75
CA ASP A 98 -5.84 -1.25 7.52
C ASP A 98 -5.94 0.28 7.39
N LEU A 99 -6.38 0.78 6.23
CA LEU A 99 -6.55 2.21 5.96
C LEU A 99 -7.72 2.81 6.75
N GLU A 100 -8.81 2.06 6.87
CA GLU A 100 -9.98 2.43 7.67
C GLU A 100 -9.60 2.47 9.16
N ILE A 101 -8.91 1.45 9.65
CA ILE A 101 -8.41 1.39 11.03
C ILE A 101 -7.46 2.56 11.30
N HIS A 102 -6.56 2.89 10.37
CA HIS A 102 -5.67 4.04 10.53
C HIS A 102 -6.46 5.35 10.60
N LEU A 103 -7.50 5.52 9.78
CA LEU A 103 -8.33 6.72 9.76
C LEU A 103 -9.12 6.90 11.06
N ASN A 104 -9.72 5.82 11.56
CA ASN A 104 -10.69 5.85 12.65
C ASN A 104 -10.02 5.68 14.03
N LEU A 105 -9.06 4.76 14.14
CA LEU A 105 -8.44 4.33 15.40
C LEU A 105 -6.94 4.70 15.50
N GLY A 106 -6.33 5.16 14.41
CA GLY A 106 -4.96 5.64 14.36
C GLY A 106 -3.91 4.57 14.04
N LEU A 107 -2.66 5.01 13.86
CA LEU A 107 -1.56 4.17 13.37
C LEU A 107 -1.26 2.97 14.28
N LYS A 108 -1.36 3.16 15.61
CA LYS A 108 -1.10 2.07 16.58
C LYS A 108 -2.10 0.93 16.41
N ALA A 109 -3.38 1.24 16.20
CA ALA A 109 -4.42 0.26 15.95
C ALA A 109 -4.20 -0.46 14.62
N MET A 110 -3.83 0.27 13.56
CA MET A 110 -3.48 -0.36 12.27
C MET A 110 -2.33 -1.36 12.43
N GLN A 111 -1.26 -0.98 13.13
CA GLN A 111 -0.13 -1.87 13.42
C GLN A 111 -0.56 -3.11 14.22
N ASN A 112 -1.40 -2.93 15.24
CA ASN A 112 -1.96 -4.03 16.03
C ASN A 112 -2.75 -4.99 15.14
N SER A 113 -3.63 -4.46 14.28
CA SER A 113 -4.43 -5.24 13.35
C SER A 113 -3.57 -6.13 12.46
N ARG A 114 -2.47 -5.59 11.90
CA ARG A 114 -1.49 -6.37 11.12
C ARG A 114 -0.84 -7.48 11.95
N ILE A 115 -0.40 -7.18 13.18
CA ILE A 115 0.21 -8.19 14.06
C ILE A 115 -0.79 -9.32 14.33
N PHE A 116 -2.04 -8.99 14.66
CA PHE A 116 -3.06 -9.97 15.01
C PHE A 116 -3.44 -10.82 13.79
N ARG A 117 -3.62 -10.20 12.62
CA ARG A 117 -3.86 -10.90 11.35
C ARG A 117 -2.77 -11.92 11.05
N LEU A 118 -1.50 -11.53 11.13
CA LEU A 118 -0.38 -12.46 10.86
C LEU A 118 -0.38 -13.65 11.83
N ILE A 119 -0.71 -13.43 13.10
CA ILE A 119 -0.79 -14.51 14.11
C ILE A 119 -1.96 -15.46 13.80
N GLU A 120 -3.13 -14.92 13.49
CA GLU A 120 -4.34 -15.71 13.19
C GLU A 120 -4.20 -16.51 11.90
N GLU A 121 -3.68 -15.89 10.83
CA GLU A 121 -3.42 -16.57 9.55
C GLU A 121 -2.38 -17.69 9.70
N SER A 122 -1.35 -17.45 10.52
CA SER A 122 -0.36 -18.47 10.87
C SER A 122 -1.01 -19.64 11.62
N TYR A 123 -1.82 -19.33 12.62
CA TYR A 123 -2.49 -20.31 13.47
C TYR A 123 -3.46 -21.17 12.66
N ALA A 124 -4.26 -20.55 11.78
CA ALA A 124 -5.18 -21.24 10.88
C ALA A 124 -4.46 -22.26 9.97
N GLN A 125 -3.19 -21.98 9.62
CA GLN A 125 -2.34 -22.87 8.83
C GLN A 125 -1.45 -23.80 9.68
N ASN A 126 -1.76 -23.98 10.97
CA ASN A 126 -0.98 -24.81 11.90
C ASN A 126 0.51 -24.39 12.01
N THR A 127 0.78 -23.08 11.98
CA THR A 127 2.09 -22.49 12.28
C THR A 127 2.02 -21.44 13.38
N LEU A 128 3.18 -21.15 13.98
CA LEU A 128 3.31 -20.04 14.92
C LEU A 128 4.48 -19.13 14.54
N PRO A 129 4.28 -17.80 14.49
CA PRO A 129 5.37 -16.86 14.34
C PRO A 129 6.11 -16.66 15.66
N SER A 130 7.43 -16.51 15.59
CA SER A 130 8.24 -16.05 16.72
C SER A 130 8.21 -14.53 16.83
N ALA A 131 8.68 -14.00 17.97
CA ALA A 131 8.88 -12.56 18.12
C ALA A 131 9.82 -12.00 17.04
N ARG A 132 10.79 -12.80 16.57
CA ARG A 132 11.72 -12.39 15.51
C ARG A 132 11.01 -12.25 14.16
N ASP A 133 10.13 -13.19 13.83
CA ASP A 133 9.34 -13.17 12.60
C ASP A 133 8.41 -11.96 12.59
N LEU A 134 7.69 -11.74 13.69
CA LEU A 134 6.80 -10.57 13.83
C LEU A 134 7.58 -9.25 13.74
N CYS A 135 8.78 -9.15 14.33
CA CYS A 135 9.63 -7.96 14.19
C CYS A 135 9.95 -7.66 12.73
N LEU A 136 10.35 -8.69 11.98
CA LEU A 136 10.75 -8.58 10.58
C LEU A 136 9.56 -8.14 9.72
N LEU A 137 8.41 -8.81 9.88
CA LEU A 137 7.24 -8.62 9.04
C LEU A 137 6.48 -7.33 9.35
N THR A 138 6.53 -6.85 10.60
CA THR A 138 5.74 -5.68 11.05
C THR A 138 6.56 -4.45 11.37
N HIS A 139 7.90 -4.53 11.24
CA HIS A 139 8.82 -3.42 11.53
C HIS A 139 8.63 -2.82 12.93
N THR A 140 8.22 -3.67 13.88
CA THR A 140 7.92 -3.32 15.27
C THR A 140 8.85 -4.10 16.20
N THR A 141 9.35 -3.49 17.27
CA THR A 141 10.28 -4.17 18.19
C THR A 141 9.59 -5.28 18.98
N ALA A 142 10.35 -6.28 19.41
CA ALA A 142 9.84 -7.43 20.15
C ALA A 142 9.20 -7.00 21.48
N LYS A 143 9.78 -5.97 22.13
CA LYS A 143 9.22 -5.35 23.34
C LYS A 143 7.83 -4.78 23.06
N SER A 144 7.68 -3.98 22.01
CA SER A 144 6.39 -3.36 21.68
C SER A 144 5.34 -4.39 21.26
N ILE A 145 5.72 -5.41 20.48
CA ILE A 145 4.82 -6.53 20.13
C ILE A 145 4.33 -7.22 21.40
N ARG A 146 5.24 -7.56 22.33
CA ARG A 146 4.89 -8.21 23.59
C ARG A 146 3.95 -7.35 24.45
N GLU A 147 4.24 -6.05 24.58
CA GLU A 147 3.38 -5.11 25.33
C GLU A 147 1.97 -5.00 24.73
N ARG A 148 1.83 -5.12 23.41
CA ARG A 148 0.54 -5.10 22.71
C ARG A 148 -0.26 -6.39 22.91
N LEU A 149 0.41 -7.54 23.01
CA LEU A 149 -0.24 -8.85 23.13
C LEU A 149 -0.61 -9.24 24.57
N ILE A 150 0.16 -8.79 25.59
CA ILE A 150 -0.10 -9.14 27.00
C ILE A 150 -1.54 -8.83 27.45
N PRO A 151 -2.11 -7.63 27.19
CA PRO A 151 -3.49 -7.34 27.59
C PRO A 151 -4.50 -8.32 26.99
N LEU A 152 -4.29 -8.75 25.75
CA LEU A 152 -5.17 -9.69 25.04
C LEU A 152 -5.03 -11.11 25.59
N TRP A 153 -3.80 -11.56 25.85
CA TRP A 153 -3.55 -12.85 26.49
C TRP A 153 -4.12 -12.93 27.90
N ASN A 154 -4.09 -11.83 28.66
CA ASN A 154 -4.71 -11.79 29.99
C ASN A 154 -6.23 -11.96 29.94
N GLN A 155 -6.87 -11.56 28.84
CA GLN A 155 -8.29 -11.80 28.57
C GLN A 155 -8.54 -13.18 27.94
N GLY A 156 -7.51 -14.01 27.76
CA GLY A 156 -7.62 -15.33 27.15
C GLY A 156 -7.87 -15.32 25.64
N ILE A 157 -7.58 -14.22 24.95
CA ILE A 157 -7.73 -14.13 23.50
C ILE A 157 -6.62 -14.91 22.81
N ARG A 158 -7.01 -15.77 21.87
CA ARG A 158 -6.12 -16.69 21.16
C ARG A 158 -5.26 -15.98 20.12
N LEU A 159 -4.09 -15.48 20.56
CA LEU A 159 -3.04 -14.91 19.71
C LEU A 159 -1.67 -15.53 20.03
N PRO A 160 -1.49 -16.83 19.80
CA PRO A 160 -0.28 -17.54 20.21
C PRO A 160 0.95 -17.11 19.42
N VAL A 161 2.09 -17.03 20.10
CA VAL A 161 3.40 -16.83 19.48
C VAL A 161 4.40 -17.86 19.98
N GLN A 162 5.37 -18.21 19.16
CA GLN A 162 6.41 -19.14 19.54
C GLN A 162 7.23 -18.61 20.73
N GLY A 163 7.53 -19.47 21.68
CA GLY A 163 8.34 -19.13 22.86
C GLY A 163 7.62 -18.30 23.94
N MET A 164 6.29 -18.13 23.85
CA MET A 164 5.52 -17.40 24.86
C MET A 164 5.52 -18.10 26.23
N ALA A 165 5.48 -17.31 27.32
CA ALA A 165 5.51 -17.83 28.68
C ALA A 165 4.26 -18.67 29.00
N ARG A 166 4.41 -19.73 29.81
CA ARG A 166 3.33 -20.67 30.15
C ARG A 166 2.08 -19.99 30.70
N LYS A 167 2.23 -18.93 31.50
CA LYS A 167 1.13 -18.16 32.07
C LYS A 167 0.19 -17.50 31.05
N TYR A 168 0.63 -17.32 29.80
CA TYR A 168 -0.16 -16.71 28.73
C TYR A 168 -0.74 -17.73 27.73
N ARG A 169 -0.58 -19.04 27.99
CA ARG A 169 -1.00 -20.10 27.06
C ARG A 169 -2.44 -20.59 27.30
N ASN A 170 -3.15 -20.01 28.26
CA ASN A 170 -4.53 -20.37 28.55
C ASN A 170 -5.47 -19.51 27.69
N PHE A 171 -5.76 -19.98 26.48
CA PHE A 171 -6.65 -19.29 25.54
C PHE A 171 -8.06 -19.85 25.64
N HIS A 172 -9.05 -18.97 25.70
CA HIS A 172 -10.46 -19.35 25.77
C HIS A 172 -11.17 -19.19 24.42
N GLN A 173 -10.78 -18.17 23.64
CA GLN A 173 -11.55 -17.81 22.46
C GLN A 173 -10.77 -17.04 21.38
N PHE A 174 -11.24 -17.12 20.13
CA PHE A 174 -10.81 -16.25 19.04
C PHE A 174 -11.31 -14.81 19.23
N ARG A 175 -10.68 -13.86 18.52
CA ARG A 175 -11.11 -12.44 18.56
C ARG A 175 -12.57 -12.27 18.15
N SER A 176 -13.02 -13.01 17.12
CA SER A 176 -14.40 -12.92 16.63
C SER A 176 -15.42 -13.31 17.69
N THR A 177 -15.22 -14.45 18.35
CA THR A 177 -16.05 -14.94 19.46
C THR A 177 -16.06 -13.95 20.62
N TYR A 178 -14.89 -13.47 21.04
CA TYR A 178 -14.74 -12.48 22.13
C TYR A 178 -15.57 -11.22 21.85
N VAL A 179 -15.47 -10.69 20.63
CA VAL A 179 -16.17 -9.46 20.22
C VAL A 179 -17.68 -9.66 20.26
N LEU A 180 -18.18 -10.76 19.70
CA LEU A 180 -19.61 -11.07 19.70
C LEU A 180 -20.15 -11.24 21.11
N GLU A 181 -19.46 -12.02 21.96
CA GLU A 181 -19.81 -12.20 23.38
C GLU A 181 -19.96 -10.87 24.12
N HIS A 182 -18.96 -10.00 24.01
CA HIS A 182 -18.95 -8.72 24.73
C HIS A 182 -19.94 -7.72 24.14
N TYR A 183 -20.15 -7.76 22.82
CA TYR A 183 -21.16 -6.95 22.14
C TYR A 183 -22.57 -7.32 22.61
N PHE A 184 -22.91 -8.62 22.64
CA PHE A 184 -24.21 -9.08 23.16
C PHE A 184 -24.36 -8.80 24.66
N SER A 185 -23.26 -8.78 25.40
CA SER A 185 -23.26 -8.38 26.81
C SER A 185 -23.40 -6.85 27.02
N GLY A 186 -23.52 -6.05 25.96
CA GLY A 186 -23.79 -4.61 26.03
C GLY A 186 -22.55 -3.70 25.87
N THR A 187 -21.37 -4.27 25.60
CA THR A 187 -20.17 -3.46 25.32
C THR A 187 -20.32 -2.75 23.98
N SER A 188 -19.94 -1.46 23.92
CA SER A 188 -20.05 -0.71 22.68
C SER A 188 -19.04 -1.21 21.63
N ILE A 189 -19.44 -1.18 20.36
CA ILE A 189 -18.56 -1.61 19.26
C ILE A 189 -17.28 -0.77 19.18
N HIS A 190 -17.37 0.53 19.45
CA HIS A 190 -16.24 1.44 19.44
C HIS A 190 -15.17 1.09 20.50
N GLU A 191 -15.60 0.65 21.69
CA GLU A 191 -14.68 0.19 22.74
C GLU A 191 -13.98 -1.11 22.32
N LEU A 192 -14.73 -2.05 21.74
CA LEU A 192 -14.17 -3.32 21.23
C LEU A 192 -13.18 -3.07 20.10
N GLN A 193 -13.53 -2.21 19.14
CA GLN A 193 -12.65 -1.79 18.05
C GLN A 193 -11.36 -1.16 18.56
N SER A 194 -11.47 -0.27 19.55
CA SER A 194 -10.31 0.37 20.18
C SER A 194 -9.39 -0.63 20.87
N PHE A 195 -9.96 -1.64 21.54
CA PHE A 195 -9.19 -2.67 22.26
C PHE A 195 -8.56 -3.72 21.33
N LEU A 196 -9.31 -4.21 20.34
CA LEU A 196 -8.94 -5.36 19.50
C LEU A 196 -8.46 -4.97 18.10
N SER A 197 -8.50 -3.68 17.77
CA SER A 197 -7.94 -3.10 16.56
C SER A 197 -8.48 -3.75 15.27
N PHE A 198 -9.80 -3.69 15.10
CA PHE A 198 -10.50 -4.18 13.90
C PHE A 198 -11.34 -3.06 13.24
N SER A 199 -11.66 -3.25 11.96
CA SER A 199 -12.46 -2.37 11.10
C SER A 199 -13.96 -2.66 11.23
N ASP A 200 -14.81 -1.76 10.73
CA ASP A 200 -16.23 -2.03 10.54
C ASP A 200 -16.45 -3.20 9.56
N ALA A 201 -15.63 -3.27 8.51
CA ALA A 201 -15.67 -4.38 7.55
C ALA A 201 -15.43 -5.75 8.21
N LEU A 202 -14.44 -5.86 9.11
CA LEU A 202 -14.16 -7.11 9.83
C LEU A 202 -15.26 -7.44 10.85
N TRP A 203 -15.85 -6.42 11.48
CA TRP A 203 -17.03 -6.60 12.33
C TRP A 203 -18.19 -7.21 11.56
N HIS A 204 -18.55 -6.63 10.43
CA HIS A 204 -19.62 -7.15 9.57
C HIS A 204 -19.30 -8.55 9.07
N ARG A 205 -18.04 -8.86 8.76
CA ARG A 205 -17.63 -10.24 8.42
C ARG A 205 -17.90 -11.20 9.58
N TRP A 206 -17.48 -10.89 10.80
CA TRP A 206 -17.73 -11.74 11.97
C TRP A 206 -19.23 -11.92 12.27
N GLN A 207 -20.04 -10.88 12.08
CA GLN A 207 -21.50 -11.01 12.19
C GLN A 207 -22.04 -11.98 11.13
N ARG A 208 -21.65 -11.83 9.86
CA ARG A 208 -22.07 -12.73 8.78
C ARG A 208 -21.63 -14.17 9.02
N ASP A 209 -20.36 -14.38 9.39
CA ASP A 209 -19.81 -15.71 9.68
C ASP A 209 -20.59 -16.39 10.82
N PHE A 210 -20.87 -15.65 11.89
CA PHE A 210 -21.65 -16.14 13.02
C PHE A 210 -23.06 -16.53 12.57
N LEU A 211 -23.75 -15.63 11.88
CA LEU A 211 -25.11 -15.84 11.41
C LEU A 211 -25.24 -16.99 10.40
N GLN A 212 -24.25 -17.15 9.52
CA GLN A 212 -24.17 -18.27 8.58
C GLN A 212 -24.03 -19.60 9.33
N VAL A 213 -23.18 -19.65 10.36
CA VAL A 213 -23.06 -20.83 11.23
C VAL A 213 -24.38 -21.11 11.96
N LEU A 214 -25.07 -20.09 12.48
CA LEU A 214 -26.38 -20.27 13.11
C LEU A 214 -27.42 -20.86 12.15
N GLY A 215 -27.49 -20.34 10.92
CA GLY A 215 -28.41 -20.82 9.90
C GLY A 215 -28.22 -22.30 9.57
N TYR A 216 -26.98 -22.74 9.38
CA TYR A 216 -26.70 -24.15 9.12
C TYR A 216 -26.90 -25.05 10.35
N LEU A 217 -26.55 -24.57 11.56
CA LEU A 217 -26.79 -25.33 12.79
C LEU A 217 -28.30 -25.58 13.02
N GLN A 218 -29.17 -24.63 12.66
CA GLN A 218 -30.63 -24.82 12.71
C GLN A 218 -31.13 -25.90 11.74
N GLN A 219 -30.44 -26.12 10.63
CA GLN A 219 -30.73 -27.18 9.66
C GLN A 219 -30.17 -28.55 10.10
N SER A 220 -29.64 -28.66 11.33
CA SER A 220 -28.99 -29.87 11.86
C SER A 220 -27.74 -30.30 11.09
N GLU A 221 -27.07 -29.36 10.42
CA GLU A 221 -25.83 -29.61 9.69
C GLU A 221 -24.65 -29.88 10.64
N GLN A 222 -23.77 -30.79 10.23
CA GLN A 222 -22.59 -31.15 11.02
C GLN A 222 -21.49 -30.07 10.89
N PRO A 223 -20.75 -29.72 11.96
CA PRO A 223 -19.70 -28.69 11.91
C PRO A 223 -18.67 -28.87 10.80
N GLY A 224 -18.33 -30.12 10.46
CA GLY A 224 -17.44 -30.44 9.33
C GLY A 224 -18.00 -30.01 7.97
N HIS A 225 -19.29 -30.24 7.74
CA HIS A 225 -19.96 -29.85 6.51
C HIS A 225 -20.09 -28.32 6.43
N ILE A 226 -20.45 -27.66 7.53
CA ILE A 226 -20.47 -26.19 7.64
C ILE A 226 -19.09 -25.62 7.29
N SER A 227 -18.01 -26.19 7.84
CA SER A 227 -16.64 -25.74 7.54
C SER A 227 -16.31 -25.87 6.05
N SER A 228 -16.70 -26.96 5.39
CA SER A 228 -16.48 -27.12 3.94
C SER A 228 -17.30 -26.16 3.08
N LEU A 229 -18.53 -25.83 3.47
CA LEU A 229 -19.40 -24.93 2.71
C LEU A 229 -19.01 -23.46 2.87
N THR A 230 -18.63 -23.07 4.08
CA THR A 230 -18.40 -21.66 4.47
C THR A 230 -16.93 -21.26 4.43
N GLY A 231 -16.01 -22.22 4.47
CA GLY A 231 -14.58 -21.97 4.69
C GLY A 231 -14.23 -21.53 6.11
N ILE A 232 -15.21 -21.43 7.03
CA ILE A 232 -14.97 -21.06 8.43
C ILE A 232 -14.28 -22.23 9.14
N PRO A 233 -13.21 -21.99 9.93
CA PRO A 233 -12.51 -23.06 10.64
C PRO A 233 -13.41 -23.79 11.65
N LEU A 234 -13.26 -25.12 11.74
CA LEU A 234 -13.96 -25.98 12.70
C LEU A 234 -13.91 -25.49 14.16
N GLU A 235 -12.76 -24.95 14.58
CA GLU A 235 -12.58 -24.40 15.93
C GLU A 235 -13.45 -23.15 16.15
N THR A 236 -13.59 -22.30 15.12
CA THR A 236 -14.43 -21.10 15.16
C THR A 236 -15.91 -21.48 15.17
N ILE A 237 -16.32 -22.48 14.36
CA ILE A 237 -17.69 -23.01 14.37
C ILE A 237 -18.06 -23.56 15.75
N SER A 238 -17.15 -24.32 16.37
CA SER A 238 -17.33 -24.85 17.72
C SER A 238 -17.52 -23.72 18.75
N GLU A 239 -16.71 -22.66 18.66
CA GLU A 239 -16.84 -21.49 19.55
C GLU A 239 -18.14 -20.72 19.33
N TYR A 240 -18.58 -20.54 18.09
CA TYR A 240 -19.87 -19.92 17.78
C TYR A 240 -21.06 -20.74 18.29
N SER A 241 -20.99 -22.06 18.19
CA SER A 241 -22.01 -22.95 18.77
C SER A 241 -22.09 -22.80 20.29
N ASN A 242 -20.94 -22.70 20.98
CA ASN A 242 -20.91 -22.48 22.43
C ASN A 242 -21.43 -21.08 22.80
N LEU A 243 -21.04 -20.06 22.03
CA LEU A 243 -21.50 -18.69 22.22
C LEU A 243 -23.02 -18.60 22.10
N LEU A 244 -23.62 -19.27 21.11
CA LEU A 244 -25.08 -19.31 20.94
C LEU A 244 -25.78 -19.75 22.23
N GLN A 245 -25.29 -20.82 22.87
CA GLN A 245 -25.87 -21.32 24.12
C GLN A 245 -25.77 -20.30 25.27
N GLN A 246 -24.74 -19.45 25.25
CA GLN A 246 -24.51 -18.43 26.28
C GLN A 246 -25.36 -17.17 26.08
N VAL A 247 -25.61 -16.78 24.83
CA VAL A 247 -26.29 -15.51 24.51
C VAL A 247 -27.79 -15.67 24.26
N GLN A 248 -28.29 -16.90 24.17
CA GLN A 248 -29.72 -17.18 24.08
C GLN A 248 -30.50 -16.51 25.23
N GLY A 249 -31.57 -15.79 24.89
CA GLY A 249 -32.39 -15.07 25.85
C GLY A 249 -31.88 -13.67 26.23
N LEU A 250 -30.71 -13.24 25.76
CA LEU A 250 -30.29 -11.85 25.89
C LEU A 250 -31.08 -10.97 24.91
N SER A 251 -31.69 -9.88 25.40
CA SER A 251 -32.49 -8.96 24.56
C SER A 251 -31.70 -8.35 23.40
N SER A 252 -30.40 -8.12 23.59
CA SER A 252 -29.45 -7.67 22.57
C SER A 252 -29.27 -8.70 21.46
N PHE A 253 -29.16 -9.99 21.81
CA PHE A 253 -29.07 -11.09 20.85
C PHE A 253 -30.40 -11.31 20.14
N GLU A 254 -31.54 -11.28 20.85
CA GLU A 254 -32.86 -11.40 20.22
C GLU A 254 -33.10 -10.28 19.21
N SER A 255 -32.77 -9.03 19.56
CA SER A 255 -32.88 -7.88 18.65
C SER A 255 -31.99 -8.05 17.41
N PHE A 256 -30.75 -8.53 17.61
CA PHE A 256 -29.82 -8.83 16.52
C PHE A 256 -30.34 -9.96 15.60
N SER A 257 -30.86 -11.03 16.20
CA SER A 257 -31.43 -12.18 15.49
C SER A 257 -32.68 -11.79 14.69
N THR A 258 -33.59 -10.99 15.25
CA THR A 258 -34.78 -10.50 14.54
C THR A 258 -34.41 -9.62 13.36
N ALA A 259 -33.56 -8.61 13.56
CA ALA A 259 -33.09 -7.73 12.48
C ALA A 259 -32.41 -8.53 11.36
N TYR A 260 -31.77 -9.65 11.73
CA TYR A 260 -31.17 -10.55 10.77
C TYR A 260 -32.17 -11.45 10.07
N GLN A 261 -33.16 -12.05 10.74
CA GLN A 261 -34.19 -12.86 10.08
C GLN A 261 -34.90 -12.06 9.00
N GLU A 262 -35.15 -10.77 9.24
CA GLU A 262 -35.69 -9.85 8.23
C GLU A 262 -34.76 -9.67 7.02
N CYS A 263 -33.44 -9.72 7.21
CA CYS A 263 -32.43 -9.67 6.13
C CYS A 263 -32.19 -11.03 5.45
N ALA A 264 -32.23 -12.12 6.22
CA ALA A 264 -31.86 -13.48 5.80
C ALA A 264 -32.91 -14.14 4.90
N VAL A 265 -34.17 -13.69 4.99
CA VAL A 265 -35.24 -14.11 4.05
C VAL A 265 -34.94 -13.63 2.61
N ALA A 266 -34.06 -12.64 2.42
CA ALA A 266 -33.59 -12.22 1.10
C ALA A 266 -32.32 -12.96 0.62
N SER A 267 -31.51 -13.50 1.54
CA SER A 267 -30.26 -14.20 1.23
C SER A 267 -30.37 -15.67 1.63
N SER A 268 -30.95 -16.50 0.78
CA SER A 268 -31.01 -17.94 1.00
C SER A 268 -29.60 -18.52 1.16
N PHE A 269 -29.27 -18.92 2.38
CA PHE A 269 -28.08 -19.71 2.72
C PHE A 269 -28.18 -21.09 2.11
N ALA A 270 -27.82 -21.22 0.84
CA ALA A 270 -27.35 -22.47 0.22
C ALA A 270 -27.15 -22.22 -1.28
N SER A 271 -25.91 -22.10 -1.69
CA SER A 271 -25.55 -22.80 -2.93
C SER A 271 -25.37 -24.26 -2.51
N GLU A 272 -26.14 -25.17 -3.10
CA GLU A 272 -25.98 -26.63 -2.89
C GLU A 272 -24.63 -27.15 -3.38
N THR A 273 -23.93 -26.35 -4.18
CA THR A 273 -22.60 -26.68 -4.70
C THR A 273 -21.49 -26.12 -3.82
N THR A 274 -20.38 -26.87 -3.77
CA THR A 274 -19.09 -26.48 -3.18
C THR A 274 -18.17 -25.79 -4.18
N ASP A 275 -18.56 -25.69 -5.45
CA ASP A 275 -17.78 -25.00 -6.48
C ASP A 275 -17.78 -23.48 -6.24
N PRO A 276 -16.62 -22.87 -5.98
CA PRO A 276 -16.50 -21.44 -5.67
C PRO A 276 -17.07 -20.49 -6.73
N ASP A 277 -16.86 -20.83 -8.01
CA ASP A 277 -17.26 -19.98 -9.13
C ASP A 277 -18.78 -19.93 -9.24
N THR A 278 -19.42 -21.09 -9.09
CA THR A 278 -20.88 -21.21 -9.08
C THR A 278 -21.47 -20.53 -7.85
N GLN A 279 -20.91 -20.75 -6.65
CA GLN A 279 -21.32 -20.05 -5.42
C GLN A 279 -21.29 -18.53 -5.58
N PHE A 280 -20.23 -18.00 -6.20
CA PHE A 280 -20.09 -16.57 -6.45
C PHE A 280 -21.11 -16.05 -7.47
N ILE A 281 -21.38 -16.81 -8.54
CA ILE A 281 -22.42 -16.46 -9.52
C ILE A 281 -23.80 -16.43 -8.85
N ASP A 282 -24.16 -17.47 -8.10
CA ASP A 282 -25.46 -17.59 -7.44
C ASP A 282 -25.67 -16.45 -6.45
N ASP A 283 -24.64 -16.10 -5.68
CA ASP A 283 -24.68 -14.95 -4.78
C ASP A 283 -24.90 -13.61 -5.52
N LEU A 284 -24.23 -13.38 -6.66
CA LEU A 284 -24.47 -12.17 -7.46
C LEU A 284 -25.89 -12.13 -8.02
N GLU A 285 -26.44 -13.27 -8.45
CA GLU A 285 -27.79 -13.34 -9.00
C GLU A 285 -28.86 -13.13 -7.91
N LEU A 286 -28.70 -13.77 -6.75
CA LEU A 286 -29.68 -13.74 -5.65
C LEU A 286 -29.60 -12.45 -4.82
N ASN A 287 -28.40 -12.06 -4.39
CA ASN A 287 -28.21 -10.99 -3.41
C ASN A 287 -27.96 -9.61 -4.05
N HIS A 288 -27.57 -9.58 -5.33
CA HIS A 288 -27.24 -8.35 -6.04
C HIS A 288 -28.05 -8.13 -7.33
N ASN A 289 -29.05 -8.99 -7.59
CA ASN A 289 -29.92 -8.92 -8.77
C ASN A 289 -29.14 -8.83 -10.10
N PHE A 290 -27.95 -9.46 -10.18
CA PHE A 290 -27.25 -9.55 -11.44
C PHE A 290 -28.01 -10.48 -12.39
N SER A 291 -28.07 -10.12 -13.67
CA SER A 291 -28.54 -11.07 -14.68
C SER A 291 -27.48 -12.16 -14.90
N LYS A 292 -27.90 -13.33 -15.38
CA LYS A 292 -26.99 -14.45 -15.71
C LYS A 292 -25.81 -14.02 -16.59
N ALA A 293 -26.06 -13.15 -17.56
CA ALA A 293 -25.02 -12.61 -18.43
C ALA A 293 -24.04 -11.71 -17.66
N LYS A 294 -24.54 -10.88 -16.75
CA LYS A 294 -23.77 -9.97 -15.92
C LYS A 294 -22.87 -10.72 -14.94
N SER A 295 -23.40 -11.72 -14.23
CA SER A 295 -22.64 -12.56 -13.29
C SER A 295 -21.52 -13.32 -14.00
N ARG A 296 -21.81 -13.95 -15.14
CA ARG A 296 -20.79 -14.64 -15.95
C ARG A 296 -19.72 -13.70 -16.50
N MET A 297 -20.10 -12.50 -16.94
CA MET A 297 -19.13 -11.50 -17.42
C MET A 297 -18.23 -11.00 -16.29
N TYR A 298 -18.77 -10.84 -15.07
CA TYR A 298 -17.99 -10.49 -13.90
C TYR A 298 -16.97 -11.58 -13.57
N LEU A 299 -17.39 -12.84 -13.50
CA LEU A 299 -16.49 -13.97 -13.26
C LEU A 299 -15.41 -14.09 -14.35
N LYS A 300 -15.79 -13.85 -15.62
CA LYS A 300 -14.84 -13.81 -16.73
C LYS A 300 -13.79 -12.70 -16.55
N MET A 301 -14.21 -11.50 -16.16
CA MET A 301 -13.28 -10.39 -15.86
C MET A 301 -12.30 -10.79 -14.75
N LEU A 302 -12.78 -11.42 -13.66
CA LEU A 302 -11.90 -11.89 -12.59
C LEU A 302 -10.93 -12.98 -13.07
N SER A 303 -11.39 -13.86 -13.98
CA SER A 303 -10.56 -14.92 -14.56
C SER A 303 -9.48 -14.36 -15.51
N GLU A 304 -9.82 -13.39 -16.36
CA GLU A 304 -8.86 -12.65 -17.20
C GLU A 304 -7.83 -11.93 -16.32
N PHE A 305 -8.28 -11.31 -15.23
CA PHE A 305 -7.40 -10.70 -14.25
C PHE A 305 -6.47 -11.74 -13.60
N ARG A 306 -7.00 -12.90 -13.20
CA ARG A 306 -6.21 -14.02 -12.66
C ARG A 306 -5.14 -14.49 -13.65
N GLU A 307 -5.48 -14.63 -14.94
CA GLU A 307 -4.54 -15.07 -15.97
C GLU A 307 -3.39 -14.08 -16.17
N GLN A 308 -3.67 -12.77 -16.15
CA GLN A 308 -2.63 -11.74 -16.20
C GLN A 308 -1.64 -11.86 -15.03
N PHE A 309 -2.12 -12.22 -13.84
CA PHE A 309 -1.27 -12.45 -12.67
C PHE A 309 -0.46 -13.74 -12.77
N MET A 310 -1.08 -14.83 -13.23
CA MET A 310 -0.45 -16.14 -13.34
C MET A 310 0.62 -16.21 -14.43
N GLN A 311 0.53 -15.37 -15.47
CA GLN A 311 1.57 -15.26 -16.49
C GLN A 311 2.84 -14.57 -15.97
N SER A 312 2.77 -13.83 -14.87
CA SER A 312 3.96 -13.29 -14.20
C SER A 312 4.54 -14.36 -13.26
N GLU A 313 5.79 -14.78 -13.47
CA GLU A 313 6.53 -15.58 -12.50
C GLU A 313 6.71 -14.74 -11.23
N ARG A 314 5.73 -14.83 -10.33
CA ARG A 314 5.74 -14.10 -9.08
C ARG A 314 6.57 -14.86 -8.08
N ASN A 315 7.62 -14.23 -7.56
CA ASN A 315 8.36 -14.80 -6.44
C ASN A 315 7.42 -14.90 -5.21
N PRO A 316 7.27 -16.08 -4.59
CA PRO A 316 6.45 -16.31 -3.40
C PRO A 316 6.64 -15.31 -2.25
N GLU A 317 7.82 -14.71 -2.13
CA GLU A 317 8.20 -13.79 -1.04
C GLU A 317 7.81 -12.33 -1.31
N THR A 318 7.27 -12.04 -2.50
CA THR A 318 6.87 -10.69 -2.93
C THR A 318 5.40 -10.41 -2.64
N VAL A 319 5.05 -9.13 -2.60
CA VAL A 319 3.69 -8.60 -2.67
C VAL A 319 3.51 -7.80 -3.94
N LEU A 320 2.37 -7.93 -4.62
CA LEU A 320 1.96 -7.01 -5.66
C LEU A 320 1.31 -5.76 -5.04
N TYR A 321 1.76 -4.61 -5.50
CA TYR A 321 1.25 -3.31 -5.15
C TYR A 321 1.02 -2.49 -6.40
N TYR A 322 -0.05 -1.68 -6.47
CA TYR A 322 -0.23 -0.76 -7.59
C TYR A 322 0.44 0.57 -7.29
N ALA A 323 1.30 1.00 -8.20
CA ALA A 323 2.02 2.26 -8.10
C ALA A 323 1.77 3.10 -9.36
N VAL A 324 1.97 4.42 -9.25
CA VAL A 324 1.78 5.31 -10.41
C VAL A 324 2.91 5.05 -11.41
N ALA A 325 2.58 4.95 -12.69
CA ALA A 325 3.58 4.81 -13.75
C ALA A 325 4.60 5.96 -13.71
N SER A 326 5.88 5.65 -13.98
CA SER A 326 6.99 6.61 -13.82
C SER A 326 6.99 7.72 -14.86
N ASP A 327 6.28 7.51 -15.97
CA ASP A 327 6.11 8.47 -17.07
C ASP A 327 4.89 9.40 -16.89
N GLU A 328 4.11 9.22 -15.82
CA GLU A 328 2.98 10.10 -15.52
C GLU A 328 3.43 11.48 -15.02
N SER A 329 2.95 12.52 -15.70
CA SER A 329 3.26 13.91 -15.38
C SER A 329 2.72 14.34 -14.03
N ALA A 330 3.35 15.37 -13.44
CA ALA A 330 2.84 15.99 -12.23
C ALA A 330 1.48 16.69 -12.46
N GLY A 331 0.65 16.74 -11.41
CA GLY A 331 -0.60 17.51 -11.39
C GLY A 331 -1.88 16.75 -11.78
N LYS A 332 -1.80 15.54 -12.34
CA LYS A 332 -2.98 14.68 -12.55
C LYS A 332 -3.55 14.17 -11.22
N SER A 333 -4.87 14.03 -11.13
CA SER A 333 -5.50 13.35 -10.00
C SER A 333 -4.98 11.91 -9.91
N LEU A 334 -4.81 11.40 -8.69
CA LEU A 334 -4.36 10.01 -8.50
C LEU A 334 -5.33 9.00 -9.12
N ASP A 335 -6.62 9.31 -9.13
CA ASP A 335 -7.67 8.47 -9.69
C ASP A 335 -7.62 8.41 -11.23
N GLU A 336 -6.93 9.36 -11.86
CA GLU A 336 -6.75 9.45 -13.32
C GLU A 336 -5.34 8.99 -13.77
N CYS A 337 -4.42 8.81 -12.82
CA CYS A 337 -3.07 8.36 -13.13
C CYS A 337 -3.11 6.90 -13.58
N ARG A 338 -2.33 6.56 -14.62
CA ARG A 338 -2.11 5.17 -14.97
C ARG A 338 -1.37 4.46 -13.83
N LEU A 339 -1.99 3.41 -13.31
CA LEU A 339 -1.42 2.55 -12.28
C LEU A 339 -0.81 1.31 -12.93
N LEU A 340 0.39 0.96 -12.49
CA LEU A 340 1.08 -0.26 -12.87
C LEU A 340 1.18 -1.18 -11.66
N PRO A 341 0.86 -2.48 -11.82
CA PRO A 341 1.15 -3.48 -10.81
C PRO A 341 2.67 -3.68 -10.71
N VAL A 342 3.23 -3.62 -9.50
CA VAL A 342 4.64 -3.89 -9.22
C VAL A 342 4.80 -4.93 -8.13
N GLN A 343 5.73 -5.87 -8.33
CA GLN A 343 6.14 -6.84 -7.33
C GLN A 343 7.18 -6.22 -6.39
N LEU A 344 6.93 -6.26 -5.10
CA LEU A 344 7.79 -5.74 -4.05
C LEU A 344 8.23 -6.89 -3.14
N SER A 345 9.53 -7.12 -2.97
CA SER A 345 10.05 -8.23 -2.16
C SER A 345 9.80 -7.96 -0.69
N TRP A 346 8.70 -8.52 -0.16
CA TRP A 346 8.21 -8.20 1.18
C TRP A 346 9.19 -8.63 2.25
N TRP A 347 9.92 -9.72 2.04
CA TRP A 347 11.05 -10.11 2.86
C TRP A 347 12.14 -10.77 2.01
N SER A 348 13.30 -10.96 2.61
CA SER A 348 14.44 -11.69 2.03
C SER A 348 15.25 -12.34 3.15
N GLU A 349 16.12 -13.31 2.83
CA GLU A 349 17.02 -13.90 3.82
C GLU A 349 17.99 -12.88 4.44
N GLU A 350 18.37 -11.83 3.70
CA GLU A 350 19.22 -10.74 4.21
C GLU A 350 18.54 -9.97 5.35
N ASP A 351 17.22 -9.77 5.25
CA ASP A 351 16.44 -9.14 6.31
C ASP A 351 16.54 -9.94 7.61
N GLN A 352 16.59 -11.28 7.53
CA GLN A 352 16.71 -12.12 8.72
C GLN A 352 18.05 -11.94 9.43
N LYS A 353 19.13 -11.68 8.66
CA LYS A 353 20.49 -11.45 9.21
C LYS A 353 20.58 -10.11 9.93
N ILE A 354 19.92 -9.08 9.40
CA ILE A 354 19.96 -7.71 9.91
C ILE A 354 18.89 -7.46 10.99
N ASN A 355 17.84 -8.28 11.03
CA ASN A 355 16.73 -8.14 11.96
C ASN A 355 17.19 -8.14 13.42
N ASN A 356 16.89 -7.02 14.10
CA ASN A 356 17.22 -6.78 15.49
C ASN A 356 15.92 -6.65 16.30
N LEU A 357 15.82 -7.40 17.40
CA LEU A 357 14.63 -7.43 18.24
C LEU A 357 14.36 -6.10 18.96
N ASN A 358 15.39 -5.28 19.14
CA ASN A 358 15.36 -4.04 19.91
C ASN A 358 15.32 -2.78 19.02
N SER A 359 15.72 -2.88 17.75
CA SER A 359 15.72 -1.75 16.80
C SER A 359 15.26 -2.20 15.42
N THR A 360 14.49 -1.33 14.76
CA THR A 360 13.89 -1.59 13.44
C THR A 360 14.34 -0.57 12.39
N GLU A 361 15.21 0.36 12.76
CA GLU A 361 15.60 1.49 11.92
C GLU A 361 16.31 1.05 10.63
N GLN A 362 17.34 0.21 10.77
CA GLN A 362 18.10 -0.32 9.63
C GLN A 362 17.21 -1.15 8.69
N LEU A 363 16.33 -1.99 9.23
CA LEU A 363 15.38 -2.80 8.45
C LEU A 363 14.40 -1.92 7.67
N LYS A 364 13.88 -0.86 8.29
CA LYS A 364 12.98 0.10 7.63
C LYS A 364 13.69 0.79 6.47
N TRP A 365 14.92 1.27 6.68
CA TRP A 365 15.70 1.94 5.64
C TRP A 365 15.96 1.02 4.44
N LEU A 366 16.43 -0.20 4.69
CA LEU A 366 16.69 -1.19 3.63
C LEU A 366 15.45 -1.48 2.79
N LYS A 367 14.27 -1.59 3.42
CA LYS A 367 13.02 -1.81 2.71
C LYS A 367 12.54 -0.58 1.93
N ILE A 368 12.77 0.64 2.43
CA ILE A 368 12.48 1.87 1.67
C ILE A 368 13.29 1.87 0.36
N VAL A 369 14.60 1.61 0.46
CA VAL A 369 15.49 1.54 -0.71
C VAL A 369 15.04 0.42 -1.65
N ARG A 370 14.77 -0.78 -1.12
CA ARG A 370 14.32 -1.93 -1.91
C ARG A 370 13.02 -1.65 -2.65
N PHE A 371 11.96 -1.27 -1.94
CA PHE A 371 10.64 -1.08 -2.55
C PHE A 371 10.62 0.03 -3.61
N THR A 372 11.34 1.13 -3.35
CA THR A 372 11.42 2.22 -4.33
C THR A 372 12.19 1.79 -5.59
N THR A 373 13.29 1.06 -5.42
CA THR A 373 14.11 0.55 -6.53
C THR A 373 13.37 -0.49 -7.37
N GLU A 374 12.71 -1.45 -6.71
CA GLU A 374 11.92 -2.50 -7.38
C GLU A 374 10.75 -1.92 -8.17
N ALA A 375 10.02 -0.96 -7.59
CA ALA A 375 8.95 -0.26 -8.30
C ALA A 375 9.49 0.46 -9.54
N ARG A 376 10.62 1.16 -9.40
CA ARG A 376 11.24 1.93 -10.48
C ARG A 376 11.72 1.06 -11.63
N HIS A 377 12.30 -0.11 -11.32
CA HIS A 377 12.72 -1.08 -12.32
C HIS A 377 11.54 -1.62 -13.14
N GLN A 378 10.36 -1.72 -12.52
CA GLN A 378 9.10 -2.13 -13.15
C GLN A 378 8.33 -0.96 -13.78
N GLY A 379 8.97 0.21 -13.91
CA GLY A 379 8.36 1.36 -14.58
C GLY A 379 7.35 2.14 -13.73
N ALA A 380 7.25 1.91 -12.43
CA ALA A 380 6.37 2.66 -11.53
C ALA A 380 7.13 3.39 -10.41
N CYS A 381 6.49 4.33 -9.72
CA CYS A 381 7.10 5.10 -8.64
C CYS A 381 6.20 5.14 -7.40
N LEU A 382 6.78 4.81 -6.25
CA LEU A 382 6.11 4.92 -4.94
C LEU A 382 6.23 6.34 -4.38
N ASN A 383 5.18 6.80 -3.69
CA ASN A 383 5.21 8.05 -2.95
C ASN A 383 5.42 7.81 -1.43
N GLN A 384 5.59 8.89 -0.66
CA GLN A 384 5.81 8.77 0.80
C GLN A 384 4.62 8.15 1.55
N ALA A 385 3.39 8.35 1.07
CA ALA A 385 2.20 7.75 1.67
C ALA A 385 2.18 6.22 1.44
N ASP A 386 2.64 5.76 0.28
CA ASP A 386 2.77 4.34 -0.05
C ASP A 386 3.77 3.66 0.87
N LEU A 387 4.96 4.24 1.02
CA LEU A 387 6.00 3.72 1.90
C LEU A 387 5.56 3.73 3.37
N ALA A 388 4.87 4.78 3.81
CA ALA A 388 4.31 4.89 5.15
C ALA A 388 3.29 3.76 5.42
N TYR A 389 2.41 3.50 4.46
CA TYR A 389 1.42 2.42 4.55
C TYR A 389 2.07 1.03 4.49
N LEU A 390 2.96 0.77 3.53
CA LEU A 390 3.66 -0.51 3.40
C LEU A 390 4.42 -0.86 4.68
N LEU A 391 5.18 0.09 5.24
CA LEU A 391 5.99 -0.14 6.45
C LEU A 391 5.23 0.07 7.76
N ALA A 392 3.95 0.47 7.71
CA ALA A 392 3.14 0.82 8.87
C ALA A 392 3.81 1.86 9.80
N ILE A 393 4.39 2.91 9.22
CA ILE A 393 5.04 4.00 9.96
C ILE A 393 4.51 5.36 9.51
N HIS A 394 4.71 6.39 10.34
CA HIS A 394 4.29 7.74 10.00
C HIS A 394 5.13 8.29 8.83
N ALA A 395 4.51 9.00 7.88
CA ALA A 395 5.22 9.56 6.72
C ALA A 395 6.36 10.52 7.12
N GLY A 396 6.25 11.19 8.27
CA GLY A 396 7.34 11.99 8.82
C GLY A 396 8.61 11.18 9.16
N VAL A 397 8.48 9.89 9.49
CA VAL A 397 9.62 8.98 9.69
C VAL A 397 10.29 8.68 8.36
N ILE A 398 9.52 8.44 7.29
CA ILE A 398 10.05 8.28 5.93
C ILE A 398 10.83 9.55 5.52
N GLN A 399 10.25 10.72 5.75
CA GLN A 399 10.88 12.00 5.44
C GLN A 399 12.19 12.19 6.24
N GLN A 400 12.19 11.86 7.53
CA GLN A 400 13.38 11.95 8.36
C GLN A 400 14.47 10.98 7.90
N MET A 401 14.12 9.71 7.64
CA MET A 401 15.06 8.70 7.16
C MET A 401 15.69 9.09 5.81
N THR A 402 14.88 9.63 4.90
CA THR A 402 15.35 10.13 3.59
C THR A 402 16.30 11.32 3.75
N LYS A 403 16.09 12.18 4.76
CA LYS A 403 16.99 13.30 5.04
C LYS A 403 18.30 12.87 5.69
N THR A 404 18.26 11.85 6.56
CA THR A 404 19.47 11.34 7.23
C THR A 404 20.39 10.60 6.26
N HIS A 405 19.85 10.05 5.17
CA HIS A 405 20.60 9.35 4.11
C HIS A 405 20.49 10.14 2.80
N ASP A 406 20.94 11.39 2.82
CA ASP A 406 20.94 12.28 1.67
C ASP A 406 21.95 11.88 0.58
N ASP A 407 22.86 10.96 0.91
CA ASP A 407 23.79 10.29 0.02
C ASP A 407 23.11 9.27 -0.92
N VAL A 408 21.93 8.76 -0.56
CA VAL A 408 21.19 7.76 -1.35
C VAL A 408 19.98 8.39 -1.99
N LEU A 409 19.99 8.46 -3.33
CA LEU A 409 18.82 8.94 -4.03
C LEU A 409 17.76 7.85 -4.20
N LEU A 410 16.63 8.04 -3.55
CA LEU A 410 15.46 7.18 -3.69
C LEU A 410 14.64 7.54 -4.94
N PRO A 411 14.31 6.61 -5.83
CA PRO A 411 13.45 6.85 -6.98
C PRO A 411 11.97 6.90 -6.57
N THR A 412 11.63 7.82 -5.67
CA THR A 412 10.24 8.08 -5.30
C THR A 412 9.55 8.91 -6.38
N ARG A 413 8.21 8.86 -6.45
CA ARG A 413 7.42 9.70 -7.37
C ARG A 413 7.76 11.18 -7.23
N GLY A 414 8.01 11.63 -6.00
CA GLY A 414 8.42 13.00 -5.72
C GLY A 414 9.73 13.39 -6.42
N ASN A 415 10.68 12.47 -6.47
CA ASN A 415 11.99 12.70 -7.07
C ASN A 415 11.97 12.50 -8.60
N VAL A 416 11.29 11.46 -9.08
CA VAL A 416 11.25 11.10 -10.50
C VAL A 416 10.38 12.06 -11.32
N ALA A 417 9.24 12.50 -10.78
CA ALA A 417 8.37 13.47 -11.43
C ALA A 417 8.69 14.92 -11.03
N ASP A 418 9.85 15.16 -10.39
CA ASP A 418 10.30 16.45 -9.86
C ASP A 418 9.21 17.22 -9.07
N MET A 419 8.44 16.50 -8.26
CA MET A 419 7.41 17.08 -7.38
C MET A 419 7.98 17.51 -6.02
N GLY A 420 9.28 17.29 -5.78
CA GLY A 420 10.01 17.91 -4.68
C GLY A 420 10.03 19.44 -4.86
N PRO A 421 10.56 20.21 -3.89
CA PRO A 421 10.90 21.59 -4.19
C PRO A 421 11.94 21.54 -5.33
N GLY A 422 11.54 21.79 -6.59
CA GLY A 422 12.40 21.59 -7.77
C GLY A 422 13.78 22.25 -7.67
N LEU A 423 13.88 23.23 -6.78
CA LEU A 423 15.11 23.85 -6.27
C LEU A 423 16.18 22.89 -5.71
N THR A 424 15.87 21.70 -5.21
CA THR A 424 16.88 20.72 -4.72
C THR A 424 17.36 19.78 -5.83
N HIS A 425 16.48 19.36 -6.74
CA HIS A 425 16.87 18.52 -7.89
C HIS A 425 17.71 19.30 -8.91
N VAL A 426 17.38 20.58 -9.11
CA VAL A 426 18.18 21.51 -9.92
C VAL A 426 19.62 21.59 -9.43
N GLU A 427 19.84 21.72 -8.12
CA GLU A 427 21.18 21.81 -7.55
C GLU A 427 21.99 20.55 -7.78
N GLN A 428 21.39 19.38 -7.51
CA GLN A 428 22.06 18.09 -7.65
C GLN A 428 22.48 17.80 -9.10
N ILE A 429 21.59 18.06 -10.08
CA ILE A 429 21.89 17.81 -11.50
C ILE A 429 22.97 18.77 -12.01
N VAL A 430 22.85 20.05 -11.65
CA VAL A 430 23.86 21.04 -12.03
C VAL A 430 25.21 20.74 -11.37
N GLU A 431 25.22 20.28 -10.12
CA GLU A 431 26.44 19.87 -9.41
C GLU A 431 27.10 18.65 -10.06
N LEU A 432 26.33 17.60 -10.39
CA LEU A 432 26.86 16.43 -11.11
C LEU A 432 27.44 16.82 -12.48
N TYR A 433 26.75 17.70 -13.21
CA TYR A 433 27.24 18.22 -14.48
C TYR A 433 28.56 18.99 -14.30
N LEU A 434 28.63 19.89 -13.31
CA LEU A 434 29.85 20.67 -13.03
C LEU A 434 31.01 19.79 -12.55
N GLN A 435 30.73 18.68 -11.87
CA GLN A 435 31.72 17.68 -11.47
C GLN A 435 32.21 16.79 -12.63
N GLY A 436 31.70 16.97 -13.85
CA GLY A 436 32.15 16.25 -15.03
C GLY A 436 31.48 14.90 -15.25
N TYR A 437 30.42 14.57 -14.51
CA TYR A 437 29.65 13.35 -14.76
C TYR A 437 28.90 13.45 -16.10
N THR A 438 28.86 12.34 -16.83
CA THR A 438 28.12 12.25 -18.09
C THR A 438 26.61 12.30 -17.85
N GLU A 439 25.83 12.63 -18.89
CA GLU A 439 24.37 12.59 -18.82
C GLU A 439 23.85 11.19 -18.46
N THR A 440 24.48 10.15 -19.01
CA THR A 440 24.22 8.74 -18.66
C THR A 440 24.43 8.43 -17.18
N GLU A 441 25.52 8.92 -16.59
CA GLU A 441 25.79 8.75 -15.16
C GLU A 441 24.84 9.58 -14.30
N SER A 442 24.48 10.78 -14.78
CA SER A 442 23.53 11.66 -14.12
C SER A 442 22.13 11.05 -14.12
N VAL A 443 21.66 10.46 -15.23
CA VAL A 443 20.41 9.68 -15.30
C VAL A 443 20.45 8.52 -14.30
N ARG A 444 21.56 7.76 -14.29
CA ARG A 444 21.72 6.61 -13.41
C ARG A 444 21.71 7.00 -11.93
N ARG A 445 22.37 8.10 -11.56
CA ARG A 445 22.48 8.59 -10.18
C ARG A 445 21.24 9.33 -9.71
N THR A 446 20.57 10.03 -10.63
CA THR A 446 19.46 10.93 -10.29
C THR A 446 18.07 10.37 -10.57
N GLY A 447 17.97 9.29 -11.35
CA GLY A 447 16.70 8.69 -11.76
C GLY A 447 15.87 9.53 -12.74
N HIS A 448 16.36 10.72 -13.11
CA HIS A 448 15.72 11.65 -14.05
C HIS A 448 15.83 11.19 -15.50
N THR A 449 14.94 11.69 -16.35
CA THR A 449 15.04 11.47 -17.80
C THR A 449 16.13 12.36 -18.41
N TYR A 450 16.68 11.94 -19.56
CA TYR A 450 17.63 12.79 -20.32
C TYR A 450 17.06 14.17 -20.61
N ALA A 451 15.78 14.24 -21.03
CA ALA A 451 15.09 15.50 -21.30
C ALA A 451 14.99 16.39 -20.05
N SER A 452 14.75 15.81 -18.87
CA SER A 452 14.75 16.57 -17.61
C SER A 452 16.13 17.16 -17.33
N ILE A 453 17.19 16.34 -17.42
CA ILE A 453 18.58 16.77 -17.18
C ILE A 453 19.00 17.89 -18.13
N GLU A 454 18.73 17.74 -19.43
CA GLU A 454 19.01 18.76 -20.44
C GLU A 454 18.31 20.07 -20.11
N ASN A 455 17.04 20.03 -19.71
CA ASN A 455 16.28 21.23 -19.32
C ASN A 455 16.89 21.95 -18.11
N TYR A 456 17.39 21.23 -17.10
CA TYR A 456 18.05 21.86 -15.95
C TYR A 456 19.38 22.51 -16.31
N ILE A 457 20.20 21.82 -17.11
CA ILE A 457 21.49 22.35 -17.58
C ILE A 457 21.25 23.58 -18.48
N MET A 458 20.27 23.50 -19.37
CA MET A 458 19.84 24.59 -20.23
C MET A 458 19.40 25.80 -19.40
N MET A 459 18.58 25.57 -18.38
CA MET A 459 18.10 26.61 -17.48
C MET A 459 19.29 27.25 -16.73
N PHE A 460 20.17 26.45 -16.15
CA PHE A 460 21.39 26.96 -15.50
C PHE A 460 22.26 27.79 -16.46
N SER A 461 22.44 27.35 -17.71
CA SER A 461 23.23 28.07 -18.73
C SER A 461 22.68 29.47 -19.02
N ARG A 462 21.36 29.62 -19.04
CA ARG A 462 20.69 30.91 -19.25
C ARG A 462 20.93 31.87 -18.09
N VAL A 463 20.84 31.37 -16.85
CA VAL A 463 21.09 32.20 -15.65
C VAL A 463 22.55 32.62 -15.59
N VAL A 464 23.50 31.69 -15.75
CA VAL A 464 24.94 31.99 -15.73
C VAL A 464 25.31 33.03 -16.77
N SER A 465 24.82 32.86 -18.01
CA SER A 465 25.11 33.79 -19.11
C SER A 465 24.56 35.20 -18.86
N LEU A 466 23.42 35.34 -18.19
CA LEU A 466 22.84 36.64 -17.85
C LEU A 466 23.50 37.27 -16.61
N LEU A 467 23.93 36.47 -15.64
CA LEU A 467 24.69 36.94 -14.48
C LEU A 467 26.06 37.52 -14.90
N GLU A 468 26.77 36.87 -15.81
CA GLU A 468 28.06 37.39 -16.32
C GLU A 468 27.91 38.69 -17.10
N ARG A 469 26.75 38.88 -17.75
CA ARG A 469 26.38 40.16 -18.38
C ARG A 469 25.99 41.25 -17.38
N LYS A 470 26.22 41.01 -16.08
CA LYS A 470 25.93 41.91 -14.95
C LYS A 470 24.46 42.30 -14.86
N MET A 471 23.57 41.42 -15.31
CA MET A 471 22.13 41.64 -15.18
C MET A 471 21.69 41.42 -13.72
N PRO A 472 20.89 42.32 -13.11
CA PRO A 472 20.42 42.13 -11.74
C PRO A 472 19.40 40.98 -11.67
N ILE A 473 19.43 40.21 -10.57
CA ILE A 473 18.59 39.02 -10.33
C ILE A 473 17.08 39.26 -10.63
N PRO A 474 16.46 40.38 -10.22
CA PRO A 474 15.05 40.64 -10.55
C PRO A 474 14.77 40.74 -12.05
N LEU A 475 15.72 41.26 -12.83
CA LEU A 475 15.60 41.41 -14.28
C LEU A 475 15.84 40.07 -15.00
N ILE A 476 16.76 39.24 -14.49
CA ILE A 476 16.95 37.86 -14.95
C ILE A 476 15.66 37.06 -14.81
N ARG A 477 14.99 37.18 -13.65
CA ARG A 477 13.68 36.54 -13.39
C ARG A 477 12.64 36.93 -14.45
N GLN A 478 12.53 38.22 -14.74
CA GLN A 478 11.58 38.73 -15.74
C GLN A 478 11.92 38.25 -17.16
N THR A 479 13.21 38.19 -17.49
CA THR A 479 13.69 37.80 -18.82
C THR A 479 13.49 36.31 -19.10
N ILE A 480 13.70 35.45 -18.09
CA ILE A 480 13.59 33.99 -18.24
C ILE A 480 12.15 33.49 -17.98
N GLY A 481 11.35 34.24 -17.22
CA GLY A 481 9.97 33.85 -16.87
C GLY A 481 9.89 32.78 -15.78
N CYS A 482 10.82 32.80 -14.82
CA CYS A 482 10.89 31.80 -13.74
C CYS A 482 10.74 32.40 -12.34
N SER A 483 10.71 31.58 -11.29
CA SER A 483 10.52 32.05 -9.91
C SER A 483 11.79 32.72 -9.35
N MET A 484 11.63 33.71 -8.45
CA MET A 484 12.76 34.44 -7.86
C MET A 484 13.71 33.52 -7.10
N LYS A 485 13.15 32.58 -6.33
CA LYS A 485 13.91 31.56 -5.59
C LYS A 485 14.76 30.67 -6.50
N LEU A 486 14.29 30.37 -7.72
CA LEU A 486 15.03 29.55 -8.69
C LEU A 486 16.25 30.30 -9.24
N VAL A 487 16.10 31.58 -9.57
CA VAL A 487 17.20 32.41 -10.04
C VAL A 487 18.27 32.59 -8.96
N GLU A 488 17.85 32.88 -7.72
CA GLU A 488 18.75 33.06 -6.58
C GLU A 488 19.60 31.80 -6.31
N LYS A 489 19.01 30.61 -6.39
CA LYS A 489 19.75 29.35 -6.23
C LYS A 489 20.73 29.06 -7.37
N HIS A 490 20.33 29.26 -8.63
CA HIS A 490 21.26 29.12 -9.74
C HIS A 490 22.42 30.14 -9.64
N ALA A 491 22.15 31.36 -9.16
CA ALA A 491 23.20 32.32 -8.86
C ALA A 491 24.12 31.83 -7.73
N ALA A 492 23.56 31.25 -6.66
CA ALA A 492 24.34 30.67 -5.58
C ALA A 492 25.22 29.50 -6.05
N LEU A 493 24.71 28.60 -6.91
CA LEU A 493 25.49 27.54 -7.54
C LEU A 493 26.63 28.10 -8.39
N TYR A 494 26.34 29.11 -9.22
CA TYR A 494 27.37 29.79 -10.01
C TYR A 494 28.46 30.35 -9.11
N HIS A 495 28.11 31.06 -8.04
CA HIS A 495 29.10 31.61 -7.11
C HIS A 495 29.88 30.52 -6.35
N LYS A 496 29.24 29.39 -6.01
CA LYS A 496 29.89 28.25 -5.34
C LYS A 496 30.93 27.57 -6.23
N TYR A 497 30.63 27.37 -7.51
CA TYR A 497 31.51 26.66 -8.46
C TYR A 497 32.32 27.60 -9.35
N ASN A 498 32.27 28.92 -9.16
CA ASN A 498 33.15 29.86 -9.86
C ASN A 498 34.56 29.87 -9.23
N THR A 499 35.20 28.70 -9.22
CA THR A 499 36.58 28.49 -8.79
C THR A 499 37.42 28.02 -9.99
N PRO A 500 38.76 28.07 -9.91
CA PRO A 500 39.63 27.63 -11.00
C PRO A 500 39.36 26.21 -11.50
N ASP A 501 39.06 25.29 -10.58
CA ASP A 501 38.88 23.86 -10.86
C ASP A 501 37.69 23.56 -11.79
N TYR A 502 36.64 24.40 -11.77
CA TYR A 502 35.41 24.19 -12.53
C TYR A 502 35.27 25.14 -13.74
N GLN A 503 36.28 25.96 -14.04
CA GLN A 503 36.22 26.92 -15.16
C GLN A 503 35.98 26.25 -16.51
N PHE A 504 36.57 25.07 -16.73
CA PHE A 504 36.36 24.31 -17.95
C PHE A 504 34.89 23.92 -18.14
N MET A 505 34.25 23.41 -17.09
CA MET A 505 32.83 23.03 -17.13
C MET A 505 31.93 24.26 -17.25
N LEU A 506 32.22 25.35 -16.54
CA LEU A 506 31.50 26.61 -16.72
C LEU A 506 31.62 27.16 -18.14
N MET A 507 32.77 27.01 -18.81
CA MET A 507 32.92 27.35 -20.22
C MET A 507 32.05 26.48 -21.13
N GLN A 508 31.89 25.18 -20.82
CA GLN A 508 30.97 24.30 -21.56
C GLN A 508 29.52 24.73 -21.38
N VAL A 509 29.10 25.07 -20.15
CA VAL A 509 27.76 25.62 -19.86
C VAL A 509 27.48 26.85 -20.73
N LYS A 510 28.46 27.74 -20.94
CA LYS A 510 28.30 28.93 -21.79
C LYS A 510 28.10 28.56 -23.26
N ARG A 511 28.88 27.60 -23.78
CA ARG A 511 28.72 27.12 -25.17
C ARG A 511 27.35 26.51 -25.41
N ILE A 512 26.75 25.86 -24.42
CA ILE A 512 25.39 25.33 -24.50
C ILE A 512 24.38 26.46 -24.75
N PHE A 513 24.51 27.58 -24.03
CA PHE A 513 23.67 28.77 -24.25
C PHE A 513 23.88 29.37 -25.65
N GLU A 514 25.13 29.54 -26.07
CA GLU A 514 25.49 30.12 -27.38
C GLU A 514 24.98 29.26 -28.55
N SER A 515 25.20 27.94 -28.50
CA SER A 515 24.75 27.00 -29.54
C SER A 515 23.23 26.89 -29.66
N HIS A 516 22.49 26.99 -28.55
CA HIS A 516 21.03 27.03 -28.59
C HIS A 516 20.47 28.35 -29.13
N HIS A 517 21.16 29.47 -28.91
CA HIS A 517 20.80 30.74 -29.54
C HIS A 517 21.04 30.73 -31.06
N VAL A 518 22.10 30.07 -31.53
CA VAL A 518 22.39 29.92 -32.97
C VAL A 518 21.33 29.07 -33.67
N LYS A 519 20.94 27.91 -33.12
CA LYS A 519 19.90 27.04 -33.71
C LYS A 519 18.54 27.74 -33.84
N LYS A 520 18.13 28.54 -32.85
CA LYS A 520 16.86 29.30 -32.88
C LYS A 520 16.86 30.44 -33.90
N ASN A 521 18.01 31.09 -34.08
CA ASN A 521 18.19 32.13 -35.08
C ASN A 521 18.28 31.56 -36.50
N GLU A 522 18.85 30.37 -36.70
CA GLU A 522 18.86 29.69 -38.02
C GLU A 522 17.44 29.22 -38.43
N THR A 523 16.62 28.74 -37.49
CA THR A 523 15.22 28.39 -37.78
C THR A 523 14.35 29.63 -38.07
N GLN A 524 14.67 30.78 -37.48
CA GLN A 524 14.02 32.06 -37.80
C GLN A 524 14.55 32.70 -39.09
N ALA A 525 15.83 32.51 -39.42
CA ALA A 525 16.45 33.01 -40.65
C ALA A 525 15.89 32.30 -41.90
N PHE A 526 15.55 31.01 -41.81
CA PHE A 526 14.88 30.29 -42.90
C PHE A 526 13.43 30.75 -43.18
N LYS A 527 12.82 31.55 -42.29
CA LYS A 527 11.46 32.13 -42.47
C LYS A 527 11.44 33.57 -42.99
N ARG A 528 12.60 34.17 -43.32
CA ARG A 528 12.67 35.51 -43.92
C ARG A 528 13.18 35.48 -45.36
N ARG A 529 12.35 34.97 -46.27
CA ARG A 529 12.42 35.30 -47.71
C ARG A 529 11.03 35.66 -48.23
N SER A 530 10.75 36.97 -48.25
CA SER A 530 9.94 37.66 -49.25
C SER A 530 9.99 39.15 -48.94
N ILE A 531 10.84 39.87 -49.68
CA ILE A 531 10.95 41.34 -49.67
C ILE A 531 10.57 41.78 -51.09
N TRP A 532 9.31 41.63 -51.48
CA TRP A 532 8.73 42.33 -52.63
C TRP A 532 7.25 42.63 -52.36
N PRO A 533 6.79 43.88 -52.58
CA PRO A 533 5.40 44.25 -52.43
C PRO A 533 4.60 43.84 -53.68
N VAL A 534 3.49 43.12 -53.48
CA VAL A 534 2.47 42.92 -54.51
C VAL A 534 1.76 44.26 -54.73
N GLN A 535 2.07 44.93 -55.84
CA GLN A 535 1.25 46.04 -56.33
C GLN A 535 -0.03 45.45 -56.96
N LYS A 536 -1.19 45.84 -56.42
CA LYS A 536 -2.49 45.67 -57.06
C LYS A 536 -2.51 46.54 -58.33
N LYS A 537 -2.91 45.95 -59.46
CA LYS A 537 -3.54 46.68 -60.56
C LYS A 537 -4.99 46.21 -60.68
N GLU A 538 -5.82 47.20 -61.00
CA GLU A 538 -7.24 47.13 -61.35
C GLU A 538 -7.56 46.09 -62.42
#